data_AF-A0A0M1J1R7-F1
#
_entry.id   AF-A0A0M1J1R7-F1
#
_cell.length_a   1.000
_cell.length_b   1.000
_cell.length_c   1.000
_cell.angle_alpha   90.00
_cell.angle_beta   90.00
_cell.angle_gamma   90.00
#
_symmetry.space_group_name_H-M   'P 1'
#
loop_
_entity.id
_entity.type
_entity.pdbx_description
1 polymer ?
#
loop_
_entity_poly.entity_id
_entity_poly.type
_entity_poly.pdbx_seq_one_letter_code
_entity_poly.pdbx_strand_id
1 'polypeptide(L)' 'MQPEDTFIFAYSGHGFEGTDGRDYLALYGVTADTVSSDGLPVGEVLELLQKTRAGQRMVLLDACRDGMDLQNRTTLVKSA' A
#
# COMPACT_ATOMS: atom_id res chain seq x y z
N MET A 1 20.28 1.08 3.44
CA MET A 1 19.81 2.39 2.97
C MET A 1 20.42 3.47 3.84
N GLN A 2 20.88 4.53 3.22
CA GLN A 2 21.41 5.74 3.83
C GLN A 2 20.36 6.86 3.81
N PRO A 3 20.50 7.91 4.62
CA PRO A 3 19.55 9.03 4.66
C PRO A 3 19.36 9.76 3.32
N GLU A 4 20.38 9.77 2.45
CA GLU A 4 20.33 10.37 1.12
C GLU A 4 19.58 9.52 0.07
N ASP A 5 19.25 8.27 0.40
CA ASP A 5 18.56 7.38 -0.53
C ASP A 5 17.09 7.79 -0.71
N THR A 6 16.58 7.52 -1.92
CA THR A 6 15.14 7.53 -2.22
C THR A 6 14.65 6.09 -2.35
N PHE A 7 13.66 5.71 -1.54
CA PHE A 7 12.91 4.48 -1.73
C PHE A 7 11.63 4.76 -2.50
N ILE A 8 11.42 4.04 -3.60
CA ILE A 8 10.17 4.11 -4.38
C ILE A 8 9.54 2.73 -4.38
N PHE A 9 8.33 2.63 -3.83
CA PHE A 9 7.44 1.50 -4.04
C PHE A 9 6.47 1.85 -5.17
N ALA A 10 6.44 1.04 -6.23
CA ALA A 10 5.51 1.25 -7.35
C ALA A 10 4.77 -0.06 -7.65
N TYR A 11 3.45 0.04 -7.80
CA TYR A 11 2.59 -1.07 -8.19
C TYR A 11 1.56 -0.59 -9.20
N SER A 12 1.32 -1.38 -10.23
CA SER A 12 0.22 -1.20 -11.19
C SER A 12 -0.49 -2.55 -11.38
N GLY A 13 -1.80 -2.57 -11.21
CA GLY A 13 -2.59 -3.80 -11.19
C GLY A 13 -3.94 -3.66 -10.51
N HIS A 14 -4.52 -4.78 -10.07
CA HIS A 14 -5.81 -4.76 -9.38
C HIS A 14 -5.64 -4.45 -7.89
N GLY A 15 -6.49 -3.56 -7.38
CA GLY A 15 -6.65 -3.31 -5.96
C GLY A 15 -8.06 -3.71 -5.54
N PHE A 16 -8.19 -4.23 -4.32
CA PHE A 16 -9.48 -4.62 -3.75
C PHE A 16 -9.54 -4.23 -2.28
N GLU A 17 -10.74 -3.86 -1.82
CA GLU A 17 -11.06 -3.89 -0.39
C GLU A 17 -11.36 -5.34 0.00
N GLY A 18 -10.67 -5.84 1.01
CA GLY A 18 -10.90 -7.17 1.57
C GLY A 18 -12.18 -7.22 2.40
N THR A 19 -12.64 -8.43 2.72
CA THR A 19 -13.80 -8.66 3.60
C THR A 19 -13.63 -8.12 5.03
N ASP A 20 -12.40 -7.80 5.42
CA ASP A 20 -12.01 -7.17 6.68
C ASP A 20 -11.92 -5.63 6.60
N GLY A 21 -12.33 -5.03 5.47
CA GLY A 21 -12.29 -3.60 5.22
C GLY A 21 -10.87 -3.04 5.05
N ARG A 22 -9.87 -3.89 4.80
CA ARG A 22 -8.50 -3.46 4.52
C ARG A 22 -8.23 -3.39 3.02
N ASP A 23 -7.31 -2.50 2.65
CA ASP A 23 -6.86 -2.31 1.28
C ASP A 23 -5.79 -3.35 0.91
N TYR A 24 -5.96 -4.02 -0.23
CA TYR A 24 -4.99 -4.98 -0.75
C TYR A 24 -4.63 -4.72 -2.20
N LEU A 25 -3.39 -5.06 -2.55
CA LEU A 25 -2.90 -5.15 -3.93
C LEU A 25 -2.96 -6.63 -4.35
N ALA A 26 -3.60 -6.92 -5.47
CA ALA A 26 -3.72 -8.27 -5.97
C ALA A 26 -2.36 -8.78 -6.46
N LEU A 27 -1.95 -9.95 -5.95
CA LEU A 27 -0.81 -10.69 -6.50
C LEU A 27 -1.26 -11.58 -7.66
N TYR A 28 -0.32 -12.25 -8.31
CA TYR A 28 -0.63 -13.15 -9.41
C TYR A 28 -1.63 -14.23 -8.98
N GLY A 29 -2.76 -14.34 -9.71
CA GLY A 29 -3.80 -15.33 -9.45
C GLY A 29 -4.76 -14.98 -8.31
N VAL A 30 -4.56 -13.86 -7.61
CA VAL A 30 -5.47 -13.39 -6.56
C VAL A 30 -6.71 -12.76 -7.18
N THR A 31 -7.88 -13.12 -6.65
CA THR A 31 -9.17 -12.56 -7.06
C THR A 31 -9.74 -11.69 -5.93
N ALA A 32 -10.85 -10.99 -6.18
CA ALA A 32 -11.56 -10.25 -5.15
C ALA A 32 -11.95 -11.14 -3.96
N ASP A 33 -12.32 -12.40 -4.21
CA ASP A 33 -12.75 -13.34 -3.17
C ASP A 33 -11.59 -13.84 -2.29
N THR A 34 -10.37 -13.92 -2.83
CA THR A 34 -9.19 -14.43 -2.11
C THR A 34 -8.25 -13.33 -1.62
N VAL A 35 -8.54 -12.06 -1.92
CA VAL A 35 -7.60 -10.97 -1.67
C VAL A 35 -7.26 -10.78 -0.19
N SER A 36 -8.19 -11.06 0.72
CA SER A 36 -7.95 -10.92 2.16
C SER A 36 -6.93 -11.92 2.71
N SER A 37 -6.75 -13.08 2.06
CA SER A 37 -5.78 -14.10 2.48
C SER A 37 -4.49 -14.04 1.66
N ASP A 38 -4.61 -13.77 0.35
CA ASP A 38 -3.54 -14.02 -0.61
C ASP A 38 -3.00 -12.71 -1.23
N GLY A 39 -3.70 -11.59 -1.01
CA GLY A 39 -3.28 -10.27 -1.48
C GLY A 39 -2.19 -9.65 -0.61
N LEU A 40 -1.53 -8.61 -1.14
CA LEU A 40 -0.54 -7.83 -0.41
C LEU A 40 -1.23 -6.67 0.34
N PRO A 41 -1.23 -6.64 1.69
CA PRO A 41 -1.90 -5.58 2.44
C PRO A 41 -1.19 -4.24 2.24
N VAL A 42 -1.92 -3.22 1.79
CA VAL A 42 -1.35 -1.87 1.59
C VAL A 42 -0.82 -1.30 2.90
N GLY A 43 -1.53 -1.53 4.02
CA GLY A 43 -1.09 -1.09 5.34
C GLY A 43 0.29 -1.63 5.72
N GLU A 44 0.56 -2.91 5.44
CA GLU A 44 1.84 -3.53 5.73
C GLU A 44 2.97 -2.94 4.87
N VAL A 45 2.71 -2.69 3.58
CA VAL A 45 3.68 -2.00 2.70
C VAL A 45 4.06 -0.63 3.27
N LEU A 46 3.07 0.15 3.72
CA LEU A 46 3.30 1.47 4.31
C LEU A 46 4.08 1.39 5.63
N GLU A 47 3.76 0.43 6.50
CA GLU A 47 4.49 0.20 7.75
C GLU A 47 5.95 -0.21 7.51
N LEU A 48 6.19 -1.10 6.54
CA LEU A 48 7.54 -1.51 6.17
C LEU A 48 8.33 -0.35 5.55
N LEU A 49 7.69 0.48 4.73
CA LEU A 49 8.31 1.67 4.15
C LEU A 49 8.75 2.66 5.23
N GLN A 50 7.93 2.86 6.27
CA GLN A 50 8.28 3.73 7.40
C GLN A 50 9.52 3.25 8.16
N LYS A 51 9.76 1.94 8.22
CA LYS A 51 10.94 1.34 8.89
C LYS A 51 12.23 1.47 8.08
N THR A 52 12.16 1.92 6.83
CA THR A 52 13.36 2.18 6.01
C THR A 52 14.09 3.43 6.50
N ARG A 53 15.43 3.46 6.31
CA ARG A 53 16.27 4.62 6.65
C ARG A 53 16.39 5.66 5.53
N ALA A 54 15.69 5.45 4.41
CA ALA A 54 15.71 6.38 3.28
C ALA A 54 15.08 7.71 3.69
N GLY A 55 15.77 8.82 3.43
CA GLY A 55 15.26 10.17 3.74
C GLY A 55 14.04 10.52 2.90
N GLN A 56 13.94 9.96 1.69
CA GLN A 56 12.79 10.09 0.81
C GLN A 56 12.13 8.74 0.58
N ARG A 57 10.80 8.69 0.76
CA ARG A 57 9.98 7.48 0.63
C ARG A 57 8.74 7.84 -0.18
N MET A 58 8.55 7.20 -1.32
CA MET A 58 7.44 7.46 -2.23
C MET A 58 6.70 6.17 -2.55
N VAL A 59 5.37 6.28 -2.65
CA VAL A 59 4.47 5.19 -3.01
C VAL A 59 3.66 5.62 -4.22
N LEU A 60 3.72 4.85 -5.30
CA LEU A 60 2.91 5.02 -6.50
C LEU A 60 2.03 3.78 -6.66
N LEU A 61 0.71 3.95 -6.47
CA LEU A 61 -0.27 2.90 -6.67
C LEU A 61 -1.17 3.28 -7.84
N ASP A 62 -1.01 2.56 -8.95
CA ASP A 62 -1.90 2.61 -10.10
C ASP A 62 -2.82 1.38 -10.06
N ALA A 63 -3.81 1.44 -9.18
CA ALA A 63 -4.71 0.32 -8.95
C ALA A 63 -6.14 0.82 -8.73
N CYS A 64 -7.12 0.07 -9.25
CA CYS A 64 -8.52 0.35 -8.99
C CYS A 64 -8.82 0.24 -7.49
N ARG A 65 -9.72 1.10 -7.05
CA ARG A 65 -10.20 1.21 -5.66
C ARG A 65 -11.71 1.14 -5.70
N ASP A 66 -12.28 -0.06 -5.85
CA ASP A 66 -13.70 -0.21 -5.54
C ASP A 66 -13.86 0.02 -4.03
N GLY A 67 -14.36 1.20 -3.64
CA GLY A 67 -14.70 1.56 -2.24
C GLY A 67 -13.68 2.36 -1.42
N MET A 68 -12.49 2.68 -1.93
CA MET A 68 -11.33 2.99 -1.06
C MET A 68 -10.98 4.50 -0.98
N ASP A 69 -11.13 5.14 0.20
CA ASP A 69 -10.75 6.55 0.44
C ASP A 69 -9.28 6.70 0.93
N LEU A 70 -8.39 7.14 0.03
CA LEU A 70 -6.98 7.43 0.35
C LEU A 70 -6.79 8.69 1.22
N GLN A 71 -7.72 9.64 1.17
CA GLN A 71 -7.53 10.96 1.78
C GLN A 71 -7.50 10.86 3.31
N ASN A 72 -8.25 9.93 3.89
CA ASN A 72 -8.34 9.78 5.34
C ASN A 72 -7.10 9.11 5.98
N ARG A 73 -6.18 8.57 5.18
CA ARG A 73 -4.93 7.94 5.64
C ARG A 73 -3.71 8.84 5.45
N THR A 74 -3.76 9.84 4.56
CA THR A 74 -2.66 10.80 4.39
C THR A 74 -2.49 11.70 5.63
N THR A 75 -3.57 11.98 6.37
CA THR A 75 -3.53 12.81 7.58
C THR A 75 -2.74 12.17 8.74
N LEU A 76 -2.69 10.84 8.82
CA LEU A 76 -1.87 10.12 9.81
C LEU A 76 -0.37 10.17 9.53
N VAL A 77 0.02 10.51 8.29
CA VAL A 77 1.43 10.63 7.89
C VAL A 77 1.99 12.03 8.21
N LYS A 78 1.12 13.01 8.50
CA LYS A 78 1.51 14.40 8.79
C LYS A 78 1.78 14.70 10.27
N SER A 79 1.57 13.72 11.16
CA SER A 79 1.63 13.93 12.63
C SER A 79 2.79 13.20 13.33
N ALA A 80 3.88 12.92 12.60
CA ALA A 80 5.12 12.39 13.17
C ALA A 80 6.29 13.33 12.88
#